data_AF-A0A0D3BXH7-F1
#
_entry.id   AF-A0A0D3BXH7-F1
#
_cell.length_a   1.000
_cell.length_b   1.000
_cell.length_c   1.000
_cell.angle_alpha   90.00
_cell.angle_beta   90.00
_cell.angle_gamma   90.00
#
_symmetry.space_group_name_H-M   'P 1'
#
loop_
_entity.id
_entity.type
_entity.pdbx_description
1 polymer ?
#
loop_
_entity_poly.entity_id
_entity_poly.type
_entity_poly.pdbx_seq_one_letter_code
_entity_poly.pdbx_strand_id
1 'polypeptide(L)'
;MAFKPTTVIKSTAAGIFTIIAMAAFASASTGLAQSPEQDRYLNQCLGKISSRCAMYATAEMYHHGPLKQNGCCLEIYHMGQICLNIVTRHVIESLVPKLEATQKQGLIEKATQIWYLCVPV
;
A
#
# COMPACT_ATOMS: atom_id res chain seq x y z
N MET A 1 27.91 52.82 24.20
CA MET A 1 26.70 52.04 24.54
C MET A 1 27.10 50.57 24.67
N ALA A 2 26.66 49.90 25.75
CA ALA A 2 26.69 48.45 26.10
C ALA A 2 28.02 47.66 25.95
N PHE A 3 28.78 47.36 27.02
CA PHE A 3 28.68 46.22 27.99
C PHE A 3 28.93 44.79 27.42
N LYS A 4 30.21 44.33 27.54
CA LYS A 4 30.79 43.07 28.11
C LYS A 4 29.94 41.76 28.20
N PRO A 5 30.51 40.54 28.49
CA PRO A 5 31.79 39.90 28.09
C PRO A 5 31.75 38.32 27.99
N THR A 6 32.87 37.71 27.53
CA THR A 6 33.51 36.40 27.90
C THR A 6 32.73 35.06 27.96
N THR A 7 33.24 34.01 27.29
CA THR A 7 33.59 32.72 27.95
C THR A 7 34.56 31.85 27.14
N VAL A 8 35.63 31.45 27.81
CA VAL A 8 36.60 30.40 27.47
C VAL A 8 36.00 29.06 27.86
N ILE A 9 36.09 28.03 27.00
CA ILE A 9 36.06 26.63 27.43
C ILE A 9 37.36 25.96 26.97
N LYS A 10 37.93 25.24 27.92
CA LYS A 10 39.28 24.70 28.05
C LYS A 10 39.23 23.18 27.81
N SER A 11 40.14 22.67 26.95
CA SER A 11 40.84 21.36 27.04
C SER A 11 39.96 20.08 27.05
N THR A 12 40.31 18.92 26.49
CA THR A 12 41.59 18.21 26.32
C THR A 12 41.50 17.21 25.16
N ALA A 13 42.65 16.93 24.56
CA ALA A 13 42.89 15.99 23.47
C ALA A 13 42.56 14.51 23.80
N ALA A 14 42.28 13.72 22.75
CA ALA A 14 43.07 12.55 22.32
C ALA A 14 42.21 11.56 21.53
N GLY A 15 42.67 11.17 20.34
CA GLY A 15 42.16 9.98 19.65
C GLY A 15 42.10 10.08 18.13
N ILE A 16 43.25 10.16 17.47
CA ILE A 16 43.37 9.81 16.05
C ILE A 16 43.34 8.28 15.97
N PHE A 17 42.34 7.69 15.32
CA PHE A 17 42.49 6.40 14.65
C PHE A 17 41.73 6.42 13.34
N THR A 18 42.51 6.46 12.28
CA THR A 18 42.18 6.06 10.91
C THR A 18 41.49 4.68 10.89
N ILE A 19 40.61 4.44 9.90
CA ILE A 19 40.70 3.29 8.97
C ILE A 19 39.75 3.53 7.79
N ILE A 20 40.37 3.49 6.60
CA ILE A 20 39.76 3.43 5.28
C ILE A 20 39.32 1.97 5.02
N ALA A 21 38.12 1.79 4.47
CA ALA A 21 37.52 0.61 3.81
C ALA A 21 36.10 0.41 4.36
N MET A 22 35.04 0.36 3.57
CA MET A 22 34.92 -0.42 2.34
C MET A 22 34.07 0.31 1.31
N ALA A 23 34.51 0.25 0.06
CA ALA A 23 33.60 0.32 -1.07
C ALA A 23 32.67 -0.89 -1.01
N ALA A 24 31.37 -0.63 -0.85
CA ALA A 24 30.34 -1.52 -1.34
C ALA A 24 29.30 -0.63 -2.02
N PHE A 25 29.41 -0.55 -3.35
CA PHE A 25 28.29 -0.22 -4.21
C PHE A 25 27.20 -1.27 -3.97
N ALA A 26 26.36 -1.07 -2.97
CA ALA A 26 25.03 -1.65 -2.98
C ALA A 26 24.13 -0.57 -3.58
N SER A 27 24.01 -0.61 -4.91
CA SER A 27 22.85 -0.03 -5.58
C SER A 27 21.62 -0.52 -4.83
N ALA A 28 21.03 0.36 -4.01
CA ALA A 28 19.74 0.11 -3.41
C ALA A 28 18.76 0.07 -4.57
N SER A 29 18.55 -1.13 -5.13
CA SER A 29 17.36 -1.41 -5.89
C SER A 29 16.22 -1.12 -4.92
N THR A 30 15.49 -0.03 -5.16
CA THR A 30 14.13 0.17 -4.65
C THR A 30 13.25 -0.91 -5.27
N GLY A 31 13.50 -2.17 -4.90
CA GLY A 31 12.57 -3.26 -5.08
C GLY A 31 11.55 -3.12 -3.98
N LEU A 32 10.28 -3.02 -4.36
CA LEU A 32 9.13 -3.17 -3.48
C LEU A 32 9.21 -4.55 -2.81
N ALA A 33 10.02 -4.69 -1.76
CA ALA A 33 10.09 -5.90 -0.97
C ALA A 33 8.82 -5.93 -0.10
N GLN A 34 7.74 -6.44 -0.66
CA GLN A 34 6.58 -6.83 0.13
C GLN A 34 7.04 -7.86 1.16
N SER A 35 6.66 -7.67 2.43
CA SER A 35 6.99 -8.62 3.49
C SER A 35 6.27 -9.95 3.22
N PRO A 36 6.90 -11.11 3.48
CA PRO A 36 6.26 -12.42 3.30
C PRO A 36 4.89 -12.55 4.00
N GLU A 37 4.70 -11.82 5.10
CA GLU A 37 3.44 -11.79 5.84
C GLU A 37 2.33 -11.03 5.09
N GLN A 38 2.68 -9.92 4.42
CA GLN A 38 1.75 -9.13 3.61
C GLN A 38 1.28 -9.92 2.39
N ASP A 39 2.19 -10.64 1.74
CA ASP A 39 1.87 -11.50 0.59
C ASP A 39 0.97 -12.66 1.00
N ARG A 40 1.20 -13.27 2.17
CA ARG A 40 0.32 -14.32 2.70
C ARG A 40 -1.10 -13.81 2.86
N TYR A 41 -1.29 -12.62 3.45
CA TYR A 41 -2.62 -12.08 3.68
C TYR A 41 -3.33 -11.67 2.38
N LEU A 42 -2.60 -11.04 1.46
CA LEU A 42 -3.09 -10.74 0.11
C LEU A 42 -3.56 -12.01 -0.61
N ASN A 43 -2.75 -13.07 -0.60
CA ASN A 43 -3.08 -14.35 -1.24
C ASN A 43 -4.31 -15.02 -0.62
N GLN A 44 -4.48 -14.93 0.70
CA GLN A 44 -5.70 -15.39 1.36
C GLN A 44 -6.93 -14.62 0.90
N CYS A 45 -6.83 -13.30 0.72
CA CYS A 45 -7.93 -12.49 0.20
C CYS A 45 -8.24 -12.81 -1.27
N LEU A 46 -7.22 -12.95 -2.11
CA LEU A 46 -7.39 -13.33 -3.52
C LEU A 46 -8.01 -14.72 -3.66
N GLY A 47 -7.73 -15.65 -2.74
CA GLY A 47 -8.34 -16.99 -2.74
C GLY A 47 -9.85 -17.03 -2.43
N LYS A 48 -10.45 -15.92 -1.97
CA LYS A 48 -11.89 -15.83 -1.66
C LYS A 48 -12.76 -15.40 -2.84
N ILE A 49 -12.15 -14.99 -3.94
CA ILE A 49 -12.85 -14.49 -5.11
C ILE A 49 -12.37 -15.22 -6.36
N SER A 50 -13.29 -15.63 -7.21
CA SER A 50 -12.97 -16.18 -8.51
C SER A 50 -12.42 -15.11 -9.44
N SER A 51 -11.60 -15.51 -10.40
CA SER A 51 -11.09 -14.59 -11.42
C SER A 51 -12.23 -13.90 -12.20
N ARG A 52 -13.33 -14.61 -12.46
CA ARG A 52 -14.53 -14.05 -13.10
C ARG A 52 -15.13 -12.92 -12.26
N CYS A 53 -15.35 -13.14 -10.97
CA CYS A 53 -15.96 -12.13 -10.11
C CYS A 53 -15.02 -10.97 -9.80
N ALA A 54 -13.70 -11.21 -9.74
CA ALA A 54 -12.71 -10.15 -9.66
C ALA A 54 -12.76 -9.23 -10.89
N MET A 55 -12.94 -9.78 -12.09
CA MET A 55 -13.12 -8.99 -13.31
C MET A 55 -14.38 -8.13 -13.25
N TYR A 56 -15.53 -8.70 -12.85
CA TYR A 56 -16.76 -7.93 -12.74
C TYR A 56 -16.73 -6.89 -11.62
N ALA A 57 -16.07 -7.17 -10.49
CA ALA A 57 -15.87 -6.18 -9.43
C ALA A 57 -14.99 -5.02 -9.88
N THR A 58 -13.95 -5.32 -10.65
CA THR A 58 -13.12 -4.29 -11.27
C THR A 58 -13.94 -3.47 -12.28
N ALA A 59 -14.76 -4.11 -13.12
CA ALA A 59 -15.65 -3.41 -14.05
C ALA A 59 -16.66 -2.51 -13.31
N GLU A 60 -17.22 -2.99 -12.20
CA GLU A 60 -18.10 -2.22 -11.29
C GLU A 60 -17.38 -0.96 -10.76
N MET A 61 -16.12 -1.10 -10.35
CA MET A 61 -15.29 0.01 -9.87
C MET A 61 -15.08 1.12 -10.89
N TYR A 62 -14.98 0.82 -12.19
CA TYR A 62 -14.72 1.86 -13.18
C TYR A 62 -15.99 2.35 -13.89
N HIS A 63 -16.91 1.45 -14.26
CA HIS A 63 -17.97 1.79 -15.22
C HIS A 63 -19.37 1.22 -14.91
N HIS A 64 -19.67 0.81 -13.66
CA HIS A 64 -20.95 0.17 -13.30
C HIS A 64 -21.16 -1.13 -14.11
N GLY A 65 -20.64 -2.22 -13.58
CA GLY A 65 -20.53 -3.49 -14.25
C GLY A 65 -21.75 -4.38 -14.02
N PRO A 66 -21.72 -5.60 -14.57
CA PRO A 66 -22.79 -6.57 -14.35
C PRO A 66 -22.51 -7.46 -13.12
N LEU A 67 -21.99 -6.91 -12.02
CA LEU A 67 -21.56 -7.69 -10.85
C LEU A 67 -22.72 -8.52 -10.24
N LYS A 68 -23.88 -7.89 -10.01
CA LYS A 68 -25.07 -8.55 -9.46
C LYS A 68 -25.66 -9.56 -10.43
N GLN A 69 -25.78 -9.16 -11.70
CA GLN A 69 -26.39 -9.96 -12.76
C GLN A 69 -25.64 -11.27 -13.00
N ASN A 70 -24.33 -11.28 -12.78
CA ASN A 70 -23.48 -12.46 -12.92
C ASN A 70 -23.31 -13.29 -11.64
N GLY A 71 -24.08 -13.00 -10.59
CA GLY A 71 -24.06 -13.80 -9.36
C GLY A 71 -22.81 -13.64 -8.49
N CYS A 72 -22.03 -12.58 -8.69
CA CYS A 72 -20.75 -12.41 -8.00
C CYS A 72 -20.85 -11.81 -6.59
N CYS A 73 -22.03 -11.32 -6.20
CA CYS A 73 -22.18 -10.69 -4.90
C CYS A 73 -21.92 -11.63 -3.71
N LEU A 74 -22.18 -12.93 -3.85
CA LEU A 74 -21.90 -13.89 -2.77
C LEU A 74 -20.40 -13.98 -2.49
N GLU A 75 -19.57 -14.01 -3.54
CA GLU A 75 -18.11 -14.03 -3.40
C GLU A 75 -17.59 -12.73 -2.82
N ILE A 76 -18.09 -11.59 -3.29
CA ILE A 76 -17.71 -10.27 -2.77
C ILE A 76 -18.07 -10.14 -1.28
N TYR A 77 -19.27 -10.59 -0.90
CA TYR A 77 -19.72 -10.58 0.48
C TYR A 77 -18.82 -11.47 1.37
N HIS A 78 -18.59 -12.73 0.98
CA HIS A 78 -17.75 -13.68 1.72
C HIS A 78 -16.27 -13.31 1.74
N MET A 79 -15.77 -12.64 0.70
CA MET A 79 -14.43 -12.06 0.68
C MET A 79 -14.25 -11.12 1.88
N GLY A 80 -15.25 -10.28 2.12
CA GLY A 80 -15.29 -9.30 3.20
C GLY A 80 -14.67 -7.97 2.80
N GLN A 81 -15.19 -6.88 3.39
CA GLN A 81 -14.80 -5.51 3.05
C GLN A 81 -13.29 -5.27 3.17
N ILE A 82 -12.67 -5.79 4.24
CA ILE A 82 -11.22 -5.64 4.49
C ILE A 82 -10.41 -6.26 3.37
N CYS A 83 -10.72 -7.51 2.99
CA CYS A 83 -10.01 -8.18 1.91
C CYS A 83 -10.21 -7.48 0.57
N LEU A 84 -11.43 -7.03 0.28
CA LEU A 84 -11.70 -6.28 -0.95
C LEU A 84 -10.87 -4.99 -1.02
N ASN A 85 -10.78 -4.23 0.08
CA ASN A 85 -9.96 -3.01 0.15
C ASN A 85 -8.46 -3.31 -0.03
N ILE A 86 -7.96 -4.41 0.53
CA ILE A 86 -6.54 -4.81 0.41
C ILE A 86 -6.19 -5.20 -1.01
N VAL A 87 -7.02 -6.04 -1.64
CA VAL A 87 -6.82 -6.42 -3.04
C VAL A 87 -6.90 -5.19 -3.93
N THR A 88 -7.87 -4.31 -3.70
CA THR A 88 -8.00 -3.06 -4.47
C THR A 88 -6.77 -2.17 -4.33
N ARG A 89 -6.28 -1.98 -3.09
CA ARG A 89 -5.05 -1.23 -2.83
C ARG A 89 -3.86 -1.82 -3.57
N HIS A 90 -3.67 -3.13 -3.45
CA HIS A 90 -2.58 -3.82 -4.15
C HIS A 90 -2.65 -3.64 -5.66
N VAL A 91 -3.85 -3.77 -6.25
CA VAL A 91 -4.09 -3.55 -7.69
C VAL A 91 -3.75 -2.12 -8.09
N ILE A 92 -4.19 -1.11 -7.33
CA ILE A 92 -3.91 0.30 -7.62
C ILE A 92 -2.41 0.58 -7.55
N GLU A 93 -1.76 0.12 -6.48
CA GLU A 93 -0.33 0.37 -6.24
C GLU A 93 0.55 -0.35 -7.26
N SER A 94 0.15 -1.55 -7.69
CA SER A 94 0.93 -2.38 -8.62
C SER A 94 0.67 -2.07 -10.09
N LEU A 95 -0.59 -1.84 -10.48
CA LEU A 95 -0.98 -1.70 -11.90
C LEU A 95 -1.20 -0.26 -12.32
N VAL A 96 -1.49 0.65 -11.38
CA VAL A 96 -1.78 2.06 -11.70
C VAL A 96 -0.98 3.02 -10.78
N PRO A 97 0.35 2.90 -10.71
CA PRO A 97 1.16 3.66 -9.75
C PRO A 97 1.07 5.17 -9.95
N LYS A 98 0.83 5.62 -11.19
CA LYS A 98 0.75 7.02 -11.61
C LYS A 98 -0.59 7.70 -11.29
N LEU A 99 -1.56 6.98 -10.76
CA LEU A 99 -2.86 7.54 -10.41
C LEU A 99 -2.72 8.58 -9.27
N GLU A 100 -3.44 9.69 -9.36
CA GLU A 100 -3.41 10.73 -8.31
C GLU A 100 -3.92 10.17 -6.98
N ALA A 101 -3.42 10.67 -5.85
CA ALA A 101 -3.79 10.17 -4.53
C ALA A 101 -5.32 10.25 -4.26
N THR A 102 -5.96 11.31 -4.75
CA THR A 102 -7.42 11.51 -4.68
C THR A 102 -8.19 10.43 -5.46
N GLN A 103 -7.73 10.11 -6.66
CA GLN A 103 -8.31 9.06 -7.50
C GLN A 103 -8.10 7.67 -6.89
N LYS A 104 -6.90 7.40 -6.32
CA LYS A 104 -6.63 6.16 -5.58
C LYS A 104 -7.61 5.99 -4.42
N GLN A 105 -7.81 7.05 -3.65
CA GLN A 105 -8.75 7.04 -2.53
C GLN A 105 -10.20 6.81 -3.01
N GLY A 106 -10.61 7.45 -4.10
CA GLY A 106 -11.94 7.24 -4.69
C GLY A 106 -12.18 5.78 -5.11
N LEU A 107 -11.17 5.08 -5.62
CA LEU A 107 -11.27 3.65 -5.94
C LEU A 107 -11.42 2.76 -4.70
N ILE A 108 -10.73 3.09 -3.60
CA ILE A 108 -10.88 2.38 -2.32
C ILE A 108 -12.28 2.60 -1.73
N GLU A 109 -12.80 3.82 -1.79
CA GLU A 109 -14.17 4.11 -1.36
C GLU A 109 -15.19 3.36 -2.21
N LYS A 110 -14.97 3.29 -3.52
CA LYS A 110 -15.83 2.52 -4.43
C LYS A 110 -15.75 1.02 -4.18
N ALA A 111 -14.59 0.49 -3.79
CA ALA A 111 -14.47 -0.89 -3.30
C ALA A 111 -15.41 -1.15 -2.12
N THR A 112 -15.40 -0.25 -1.13
CA THR A 112 -16.28 -0.34 0.03
C THR A 112 -17.76 -0.27 -0.37
N GLN A 113 -18.13 0.63 -1.29
CA GLN A 113 -19.49 0.71 -1.81
C GLN A 113 -19.92 -0.59 -2.49
N ILE A 114 -19.06 -1.20 -3.31
CA ILE A 114 -19.33 -2.49 -3.98
C ILE A 114 -19.58 -3.59 -2.96
N TRP A 115 -18.84 -3.62 -1.86
CA TRP A 115 -19.12 -4.57 -0.79
C TRP A 115 -20.52 -4.36 -0.19
N TYR A 116 -20.89 -3.12 0.12
CA TYR A 116 -22.23 -2.79 0.62
C TYR A 116 -23.35 -3.14 -0.37
N LEU A 117 -23.12 -2.98 -1.68
CA LEU A 117 -24.07 -3.38 -2.71
C LEU A 117 -24.39 -4.89 -2.66
N CYS A 118 -23.48 -5.70 -2.12
CA CYS A 118 -23.60 -7.15 -2.04
C CYS A 118 -23.94 -7.67 -0.64
N VAL A 119 -24.11 -6.81 0.35
CA VAL A 119 -24.63 -7.22 1.66
C VAL A 119 -26.06 -7.72 1.48
N PRO A 120 -26.38 -8.96 1.89
CA PRO A 120 -27.75 -9.46 1.82
C PRO A 120 -28.66 -8.61 2.74
N VAL A 121 -29.83 -8.25 2.23
CA VAL A 121 -30.88 -7.51 2.95
C VAL A 121 -31.91 -8.48 3.50
#